data_AF-A0A440VWB5-F1
#
_entry.id   AF-A0A440VWB5-F1
#
_cell.length_a   1.000
_cell.length_b   1.000
_cell.length_c   1.000
_cell.angle_alpha   90.00
_cell.angle_beta   90.00
_cell.angle_gamma   90.00
#
_symmetry.space_group_name_H-M   'P 1'
#
loop_
_entity.id
_entity.type
_entity.pdbx_description
1 polymer ?
#
loop_
_entity_poly.entity_id
_entity_poly.type
_entity_poly.pdbx_seq_one_letter_code
_entity_poly.pdbx_strand_id
1 'polypeptide(L)' 'MTTLAADREIEHLMTLHPKGFDLSLDRIARLLERLGNPQDRLPPVIHIAGTNGKGSCAAFSRALLEAAGHLVHVHT' A
#
# COMPACT_ATOMS: atom_id res chain seq x y z
N MET A 1 21.21 -20.45 6.79
CA MET A 1 20.24 -19.91 5.81
C MET A 1 20.59 -18.44 5.61
N THR A 2 20.83 -18.01 4.38
CA THR A 2 21.16 -16.62 4.05
C THR A 2 19.89 -15.78 4.13
N THR A 3 19.82 -14.85 5.07
CA THR A 3 18.73 -13.87 5.18
C THR A 3 18.73 -12.96 3.95
N LEU A 4 17.58 -12.80 3.29
CA LEU A 4 17.49 -11.91 2.12
C LEU A 4 17.62 -10.45 2.58
N ALA A 5 18.10 -9.57 1.69
CA ALA A 5 18.20 -8.14 1.99
C ALA A 5 16.84 -7.53 2.39
N ALA A 6 15.76 -8.04 1.80
CA ALA A 6 14.39 -7.65 2.14
C ALA A 6 14.03 -8.02 3.58
N ASP A 7 14.34 -9.25 4.01
CA ASP A 7 14.04 -9.71 5.37
C ASP A 7 14.75 -8.85 6.41
N ARG A 8 16.03 -8.54 6.18
CA ARG A 8 16.81 -7.66 7.06
C ARG A 8 16.22 -6.26 7.18
N GLU A 9 15.77 -5.69 6.06
CA GLU A 9 15.15 -4.37 6.04
C GLU A 9 13.79 -4.38 6.74
N ILE A 10 12.98 -5.41 6.51
CA ILE A 10 11.71 -5.60 7.20
C ILE A 10 11.93 -5.66 8.71
N GLU A 11 12.88 -6.48 9.17
CA GLU A 11 13.24 -6.58 10.59
C GLU A 11 13.65 -5.23 11.17
N HIS A 12 14.50 -4.47 10.46
CA HIS A 12 14.90 -3.14 10.89
C HIS A 12 13.71 -2.18 11.03
N LEU A 13 12.84 -2.11 10.02
CA LEU A 13 11.66 -1.26 10.02
C LEU A 13 10.67 -1.64 11.14
N MET A 14 10.54 -2.93 11.46
CA MET A 14 9.71 -3.37 12.58
C MET A 14 10.19 -2.83 13.93
N THR A 15 11.49 -2.57 14.11
CA THR A 15 12.02 -1.96 15.34
C THR A 15 11.62 -0.48 15.50
N LEU A 16 11.32 0.21 14.40
CA LEU A 16 10.95 1.63 14.37
C LEU A 16 9.42 1.83 14.51
N HIS A 17 8.63 0.77 14.37
CA HIS A 17 7.17 0.87 14.40
C HIS A 17 6.67 1.17 15.83
N PRO A 18 5.91 2.27 16.04
CA PRO A 18 5.34 2.57 17.36
C PRO A 18 4.36 1.48 17.80
N LYS A 19 4.32 1.18 19.10
CA LYS A 19 3.41 0.17 19.65
C LYS A 19 1.97 0.70 19.64
N GLY A 20 1.05 -0.05 19.04
CA GLY A 20 -0.39 0.29 18.96
C GLY A 20 -0.84 0.84 17.60
N PHE A 21 -2.13 1.16 17.50
CA PHE A 21 -2.75 1.70 16.29
C PHE A 21 -2.94 3.22 16.43
N ASP A 22 -2.05 3.99 15.81
CA ASP A 22 -2.26 5.41 15.57
C ASP A 22 -2.98 5.57 14.23
N LEU A 23 -4.26 5.94 14.29
CA LEU A 23 -5.13 6.13 13.13
C LEU A 23 -5.02 7.56 12.54
N SER A 24 -4.15 8.42 13.09
CA SER A 24 -3.88 9.73 12.50
C SER A 24 -3.12 9.60 11.18
N LEU A 25 -3.39 10.52 10.26
CA LEU A 25 -2.66 10.66 9.01
C LEU A 25 -1.45 11.60 9.13
N ASP A 26 -1.19 12.21 10.29
CA ASP A 26 -0.17 13.27 10.42
C ASP A 26 1.24 12.77 10.09
N ARG A 27 1.58 11.54 10.49
CA ARG A 27 2.90 10.95 10.22
C ARG A 27 3.12 10.72 8.74
N ILE A 28 2.12 10.15 8.05
CA ILE A 28 2.22 9.87 6.61
C ILE A 28 2.13 11.15 5.79
N ALA A 29 1.30 12.13 6.18
CA ALA A 29 1.20 13.42 5.50
C ALA A 29 2.55 14.17 5.50
N ARG A 30 3.24 14.26 6.64
CA ARG A 30 4.58 14.86 6.71
C ARG A 30 5.63 14.13 5.87
N LEU A 31 5.52 12.80 5.77
CA LEU A 31 6.42 12.00 4.93
C LEU A 31 6.16 12.29 3.45
N LEU A 32 4.90 12.29 3.03
CA LEU A 32 4.51 12.56 1.63
C LEU A 32 4.95 13.96 1.19
N GLU A 33 4.81 14.96 2.06
CA GLU A 33 5.29 16.32 1.78
C GLU A 33 6.80 16.35 1.50
N ARG A 34 7.61 15.66 2.32
CA ARG A 34 9.06 15.53 2.11
C ARG A 34 9.42 14.78 0.82
N LEU A 35 8.55 13.91 0.35
CA LEU A 35 8.71 13.15 -0.90
C LEU A 35 8.13 13.89 -2.12
N GLY A 36 7.64 15.12 -1.95
CA GLY A 36 7.04 15.91 -3.03
C GLY A 36 5.69 15.37 -3.48
N ASN A 37 4.85 14.93 -2.53
CA ASN A 37 3.48 14.49 -2.72
C ASN A 37 3.29 13.52 -3.92
N PRO A 38 3.93 12.34 -3.92
CA PRO A 38 3.82 11.39 -5.02
C PRO A 38 2.38 10.89 -5.25
N GLN A 39 1.53 10.90 -4.21
CA GLN A 39 0.13 10.50 -4.29
C GLN A 39 -0.68 11.34 -5.30
N ASP A 40 -0.28 12.59 -5.54
CA ASP A 40 -0.97 13.51 -6.47
C ASP A 40 -0.67 13.19 -7.95
N ARG A 41 0.28 12.27 -8.20
CA ARG A 41 0.76 11.87 -9.53
C ARG A 41 0.48 10.40 -9.84
N LEU A 42 -0.37 9.76 -9.05
CA LEU A 42 -0.76 8.37 -9.28
C LEU A 42 -1.63 8.25 -10.55
N PRO A 43 -1.55 7.12 -11.28
CA PRO A 43 -2.56 6.79 -12.29
C PRO A 43 -3.95 6.65 -11.64
N PRO A 44 -5.05 6.56 -12.41
CA PRO A 44 -6.38 6.39 -11.84
C PRO A 44 -6.47 5.29 -10.78
N VAL A 45 -6.97 5.64 -9.58
CA VAL A 45 -6.97 4.77 -8.39
C VAL A 45 -8.39 4.38 -8.00
N ILE A 46 -8.61 3.09 -7.71
CA ILE A 46 -9.79 2.59 -7.01
C ILE A 46 -9.39 2.33 -5.55
N HIS A 47 -9.97 3.08 -4.60
CA HIS A 47 -9.71 2.90 -3.17
C HIS A 47 -10.81 2.05 -2.52
N ILE A 48 -10.44 0.90 -1.94
CA ILE A 48 -11.40 -0.09 -1.42
C ILE A 48 -11.31 -0.15 0.12
N ALA A 49 -12.35 0.35 0.79
CA ALA A 49 -12.52 0.26 2.24
C ALA A 49 -13.61 -0.76 2.62
N GLY A 50 -13.60 -1.22 3.88
CA GLY A 50 -14.64 -2.11 4.43
C GLY A 50 -14.11 -3.14 5.42
N THR A 51 -14.99 -3.72 6.24
CA THR A 51 -14.59 -4.76 7.22
C THR A 51 -14.20 -6.05 6.50
N ASN A 52 -15.05 -6.51 5.58
CA ASN A 52 -14.90 -7.78 4.86
C ASN A 52 -14.85 -7.55 3.33
N GLY A 53 -14.29 -8.51 2.60
CA GLY A 53 -14.38 -8.55 1.13
C GLY A 53 -13.43 -7.63 0.36
N LYS A 54 -12.61 -6.78 1.01
CA LYS A 54 -11.65 -5.88 0.33
C LYS A 54 -10.71 -6.61 -0.63
N GLY A 55 -10.13 -7.72 -0.18
CA GLY A 55 -9.23 -8.53 -0.99
C GLY A 55 -9.92 -9.12 -2.22
N SER A 56 -11.12 -9.68 -2.05
CA SER A 56 -11.91 -10.21 -3.17
C SER A 56 -12.35 -9.10 -4.13
N CYS A 57 -12.78 -7.95 -3.62
CA CYS A 57 -13.15 -6.80 -4.44
C CYS A 57 -11.95 -6.28 -5.25
N ALA A 58 -10.77 -6.19 -4.64
CA ALA A 58 -9.53 -5.82 -5.35
C ALA A 58 -9.17 -6.84 -6.42
N ALA A 59 -9.27 -8.14 -6.12
CA ALA A 59 -8.98 -9.22 -7.06
C ALA A 59 -9.94 -9.21 -8.27
N PHE A 60 -11.25 -9.04 -8.05
CA PHE A 60 -12.22 -8.96 -9.14
C PHE A 60 -12.03 -7.70 -9.97
N SER A 61 -11.80 -6.55 -9.33
CA SER A 61 -11.53 -5.29 -10.02
C SER A 61 -10.30 -5.41 -10.92
N ARG A 62 -9.22 -6.01 -10.41
CA ARG A 62 -8.01 -6.30 -11.18
C ARG A 62 -8.30 -7.19 -12.37
N ALA A 63 -8.95 -8.33 -12.16
CA ALA A 63 -9.23 -9.29 -13.22
C ALA A 63 -10.09 -8.69 -14.35
N LEU A 64 -11.11 -7.90 -14.00
CA LEU A 64 -11.96 -7.22 -14.98
C LEU A 64 -11.19 -6.17 -15.79
N LEU A 65 -10.35 -5.37 -15.13
CA LEU A 65 -9.56 -4.32 -15.80
C LEU A 65 -8.43 -4.92 -16.67
N GLU A 66 -7.76 -5.96 -16.20
CA GLU A 66 -6.77 -6.70 -16.99
C GLU A 66 -7.44 -7.36 -18.22
N ALA A 67 -8.63 -7.95 -18.06
CA ALA A 67 -9.40 -8.51 -19.17
C ALA A 67 -9.85 -7.45 -20.19
N ALA A 68 -10.03 -6.19 -19.75
CA ALA A 68 -10.29 -5.05 -20.63
C ALA A 68 -9.01 -4.49 -21.30
N GLY A 69 -7.84 -5.09 -21.07
CA GLY A 69 -6.57 -4.70 -21.68
C GLY A 69 -5.79 -3.62 -20.92
N HIS A 70 -6.17 -3.31 -19.68
CA HIS A 70 -5.43 -2.35 -18.85
C HIS A 70 -4.28 -3.03 -18.09
N LEU A 71 -3.19 -2.26 -17.88
CA LEU A 71 -2.17 -2.63 -16.90
C LEU A 71 -2.64 -2.22 -15.51
N VAL A 72 -2.62 -3.17 -14.57
CA VAL A 72 -3.19 -2.97 -13.24
C VAL A 72 -2.19 -3.34 -12.16
N HIS A 73 -2.09 -2.48 -11.15
CA HIS A 73 -1.33 -2.72 -9.92
C HIS A 73 -2.28 -2.81 -8.74
N VAL A 74 -1.97 -3.67 -7.77
CA VAL A 74 -2.77 -3.87 -6.55
C VAL A 74 -1.86 -3.82 -5.33
N HIS A 75 -2.31 -3.13 -4.29
CA HIS A 75 -1.70 -3.09 -2.96
C HIS A 75 -2.69 -3.65 -1.93
N THR A 76 -2.25 -4.65 -1.16
CA THR A 76 -3.05 -5.38 -0.14
C THR A 76 -2.21 -5.67 1.08
#